data_AF-X1Q3V7-F1
#
_entry.id   AF-X1Q3V7-F1
#
_cell.length_a   1.000
_cell.length_b   1.000
_cell.length_c   1.000
_cell.angle_alpha   90.00
_cell.angle_beta   90.00
_cell.angle_gamma   90.00
#
_symmetry.space_group_name_H-M   'P 1'
#
loop_
_entity.id
_entity.type
_entity.pdbx_description
1 polymer ?
#
loop_
_entity_poly.entity_id
_entity_poly.type
_entity_poly.pdbx_seq_one_letter_code
_entity_poly.pdbx_strand_id
1 'polypeptide(L)'
;AEEEHLEPRRQKVHLSSREGGLSTEETVGYQNREIGKLLLRMERHYAQRLRVNGIPCDCGSQKHLLDLESLCEETISMVDNSDVYYRIIEWTSEVAPKSTDEAAKSGKYDNEYPTFSHQARDFRKEIIGSLEPSALFPQKPGEPEGTQILPVVSEEEKEQIKQKASPVAETEKAPIESSG
;
A
#
# COMPACT_ATOMS: atom_id res chain seq x y z
N ALA A 1 -19.35 43.49 -35.83
CA ALA A 1 -19.03 42.52 -34.78
C ALA A 1 -17.58 42.74 -34.43
N GLU A 2 -17.31 43.46 -33.35
CA GLU A 2 -15.95 43.68 -32.83
C GLU A 2 -15.53 42.43 -32.08
N GLU A 3 -14.41 41.82 -32.49
CA GLU A 3 -13.79 40.72 -31.76
C GLU A 3 -13.04 41.28 -30.56
N GLU A 4 -13.55 41.01 -29.35
CA GLU A 4 -12.86 41.24 -28.09
C GLU A 4 -11.62 40.33 -28.00
N HIS A 5 -10.44 40.93 -28.20
CA HIS A 5 -9.15 40.28 -27.97
C HIS A 5 -8.91 40.14 -26.45
N LEU A 6 -9.33 39.00 -25.89
CA LEU A 6 -9.04 38.60 -24.51
C LEU A 6 -7.53 38.33 -24.34
N GLU A 7 -6.80 39.31 -23.79
CA GLU A 7 -5.42 39.09 -23.37
C GLU A 7 -5.36 38.05 -22.23
N PRO A 8 -4.45 37.07 -22.29
CA PRO A 8 -4.26 36.13 -21.20
C PRO A 8 -3.67 36.88 -20.00
N ARG A 9 -4.47 37.03 -18.94
CA ARG A 9 -3.98 37.47 -17.62
C ARG A 9 -2.91 36.49 -17.15
N ARG A 10 -1.64 36.79 -17.42
CA ARG A 10 -0.50 36.13 -16.78
C ARG A 10 -0.63 36.42 -15.28
N GLN A 11 -1.18 35.45 -14.54
CA GLN A 11 -1.06 35.43 -13.10
C GLN A 11 0.43 35.47 -12.80
N LYS A 12 0.90 36.63 -12.31
CA LYS A 12 2.23 36.74 -11.70
C LYS A 12 2.16 35.89 -10.44
N VAL A 13 2.49 34.61 -10.56
CA VAL A 13 2.76 33.76 -9.41
C VAL A 13 3.95 34.40 -8.72
N HIS A 14 3.68 35.13 -7.65
CA HIS A 14 4.70 35.69 -6.80
C HIS A 14 5.28 34.51 -6.02
N LEU A 15 6.27 33.83 -6.62
CA LEU A 15 7.16 32.95 -5.87
C LEU A 15 8.04 33.87 -5.03
N SER A 16 7.49 34.36 -3.92
CA SER A 16 8.31 34.91 -2.85
C SER A 16 9.30 33.81 -2.48
N SER A 17 10.58 34.06 -2.76
CA SER A 17 11.68 33.21 -2.37
C SER A 17 11.57 32.98 -0.86
N ARG A 18 11.10 31.79 -0.48
CA ARG A 18 11.04 31.37 0.90
C ARG A 18 12.45 30.86 1.20
N GLU A 19 13.20 31.61 1.99
CA GLU A 19 14.44 31.16 2.64
C GLU A 19 14.12 30.03 3.66
N GLY A 20 13.59 28.91 3.18
CA GLY A 20 13.01 27.86 4.01
C GLY A 20 12.44 26.72 3.17
N GLY A 21 13.26 26.16 2.28
CA GLY A 21 12.99 24.85 1.68
C GLY A 21 13.21 23.74 2.72
N LEU A 22 12.58 22.59 2.52
CA LEU A 22 12.89 21.38 3.31
C LEU A 22 14.36 21.01 3.07
N SER A 23 15.03 20.50 4.11
CA SER A 23 16.37 19.96 3.96
C SER A 23 16.39 18.72 3.04
N THR A 24 17.57 18.39 2.51
CA THR A 24 17.76 17.16 1.74
C THR A 24 17.42 15.95 2.60
N GLU A 25 17.80 15.94 3.87
CA GLU A 25 17.51 14.87 4.83
C GLU A 25 16.01 14.70 5.06
N GLU A 26 15.26 15.79 5.23
CA GLU A 26 13.80 15.73 5.37
C GLU A 26 13.13 15.21 4.09
N THR A 27 13.65 15.62 2.92
CA THR A 27 13.15 15.20 1.61
C THR A 27 13.40 13.70 1.39
N VAL A 28 14.62 13.23 1.64
CA VAL A 28 14.97 11.80 1.59
C VAL A 28 14.14 11.00 2.59
N GLY A 29 13.96 11.50 3.81
CA GLY A 29 13.12 10.86 4.82
C GLY A 29 11.67 10.72 4.37
N TYR A 30 11.12 11.73 3.68
CA TYR A 30 9.80 11.64 3.06
C TYR A 30 9.75 10.61 1.93
N GLN A 31 10.70 10.69 1.00
CA GLN A 31 10.78 9.78 -0.14
C GLN A 31 10.89 8.32 0.31
N ASN A 32 11.76 8.03 1.28
CA ASN A 32 11.91 6.69 1.85
C ASN A 32 10.60 6.15 2.43
N ARG A 33 9.78 7.00 3.06
CA ARG A 33 8.45 6.59 3.55
C ARG A 33 7.47 6.31 2.43
N GLU A 34 7.46 7.11 1.36
CA GLU A 34 6.59 6.84 0.20
C GLU A 34 7.00 5.56 -0.53
N ILE A 35 8.30 5.35 -0.75
CA ILE A 35 8.87 4.09 -1.25
C ILE A 35 8.45 2.92 -0.35
N GLY A 36 8.60 3.07 0.97
CA GLY A 36 8.21 2.06 1.95
C GLY A 36 6.71 1.72 1.93
N LYS A 37 5.84 2.70 1.70
CA LYS A 37 4.38 2.49 1.54
C LYS A 37 4.05 1.73 0.26
N LEU A 38 4.71 2.02 -0.84
CA LEU A 38 4.54 1.27 -2.09
C LEU A 38 5.04 -0.16 -1.95
N LEU A 39 6.20 -0.36 -1.33
CA LEU A 39 6.72 -1.71 -1.04
C LEU A 39 5.78 -2.51 -0.14
N LEU A 40 5.19 -1.91 0.91
CA LEU A 40 4.17 -2.56 1.74
C LEU A 40 2.92 -2.93 0.91
N ARG A 41 2.51 -2.07 -0.02
CA ARG A 41 1.38 -2.34 -0.91
C ARG A 41 1.70 -3.51 -1.86
N MET A 42 2.90 -3.53 -2.44
CA MET A 42 3.36 -4.64 -3.29
C MET A 42 3.49 -5.96 -2.51
N GLU A 43 4.05 -5.92 -1.30
CA GLU A 43 4.11 -7.05 -0.37
C GLU A 43 2.72 -7.72 -0.23
N ARG A 44 1.69 -6.91 0.04
CA ARG A 44 0.30 -7.39 0.19
C ARG A 44 -0.28 -7.90 -1.12
N HIS A 45 -0.11 -7.17 -2.22
CA HIS A 45 -0.64 -7.60 -3.51
C HIS A 45 -0.03 -8.93 -3.94
N TYR A 46 1.29 -9.09 -3.82
CA TYR A 46 1.94 -10.35 -4.16
C TYR A 46 1.56 -11.50 -3.22
N ALA A 47 1.38 -11.24 -1.91
CA ALA A 47 0.85 -12.25 -0.99
C ALA A 47 -0.55 -12.74 -1.40
N GLN A 48 -1.34 -11.86 -2.00
CA GLN A 48 -2.66 -12.16 -2.55
C GLN A 48 -2.63 -12.52 -4.04
N ARG A 49 -1.45 -12.80 -4.60
CA ARG A 49 -1.25 -13.18 -6.00
C ARG A 49 -1.83 -12.18 -7.00
N LEU A 50 -1.66 -10.89 -6.70
CA LEU A 50 -2.21 -9.74 -7.43
C LEU A 50 -3.73 -9.78 -7.58
N ARG A 51 -4.44 -10.34 -6.59
CA ARG A 51 -5.90 -10.40 -6.59
C ARG A 51 -6.47 -9.77 -5.31
N VAL A 52 -7.50 -8.96 -5.45
CA VAL A 52 -8.27 -8.39 -4.34
C VAL A 52 -9.65 -9.04 -4.36
N ASN A 53 -10.02 -9.72 -3.29
CA ASN A 53 -11.26 -10.52 -3.21
C ASN A 53 -11.42 -11.51 -4.38
N GLY A 54 -10.31 -12.11 -4.82
CA GLY A 54 -10.28 -13.05 -5.94
C GLY A 54 -10.28 -12.40 -7.34
N ILE A 55 -10.43 -11.07 -7.42
CA ILE A 55 -10.43 -10.31 -8.67
C ILE A 55 -9.01 -9.81 -8.97
N PRO A 56 -8.46 -10.05 -10.18
CA PRO A 56 -7.17 -9.50 -10.59
C PRO A 56 -7.08 -7.98 -10.41
N CYS A 57 -5.98 -7.50 -9.81
CA CYS A 57 -5.70 -6.07 -9.72
C CYS A 57 -5.04 -5.59 -11.02
N ASP A 58 -5.49 -4.43 -11.50
CA ASP A 58 -4.87 -3.68 -12.60
C ASP A 58 -3.73 -2.76 -12.13
N CYS A 59 -3.52 -2.69 -10.81
CA CYS A 59 -2.64 -1.74 -10.16
C CYS A 59 -1.16 -2.12 -10.12
N GLY A 60 -0.80 -3.34 -10.56
CA GLY A 60 0.55 -3.91 -10.46
C GLY A 60 1.61 -3.13 -11.23
N SER A 61 1.94 -3.58 -12.44
CA SER A 61 3.03 -2.97 -13.24
C SER A 61 2.72 -1.57 -13.75
N GLN A 62 1.46 -1.28 -14.08
CA GLN A 62 1.07 -0.01 -14.70
C GLN A 62 0.97 1.16 -13.71
N LYS A 63 1.06 0.90 -12.40
CA LYS A 63 0.91 1.93 -11.37
C LYS A 63 1.94 1.79 -10.27
N HIS A 64 1.84 0.76 -9.45
CA HIS A 64 2.67 0.67 -8.24
C HIS A 64 4.16 0.49 -8.53
N LEU A 65 4.52 -0.32 -9.53
CA LEU A 65 5.92 -0.50 -9.91
C LEU A 65 6.52 0.74 -10.58
N LEU A 66 5.73 1.44 -11.41
CA LEU A 66 6.16 2.68 -12.05
C LEU A 66 6.37 3.80 -11.04
N ASP A 67 5.42 4.00 -10.12
CA ASP A 67 5.56 4.97 -9.03
C ASP A 67 6.81 4.66 -8.17
N LEU A 68 7.04 3.37 -7.87
CA LEU A 68 8.17 2.93 -7.07
C LEU A 68 9.52 3.18 -7.75
N GLU A 69 9.63 2.87 -9.04
CA GLU A 69 10.81 3.15 -9.86
C GLU A 69 11.10 4.66 -9.89
N SER A 70 10.08 5.48 -10.13
CA SER A 70 10.21 6.93 -10.22
C SER A 70 10.74 7.54 -8.91
N LEU A 71 10.18 7.13 -7.77
CA LEU A 71 10.65 7.63 -6.46
C LEU A 71 12.08 7.17 -6.15
N CYS A 72 12.47 5.97 -6.57
CA CYS A 72 13.85 5.50 -6.43
C CYS A 72 14.81 6.35 -7.26
N GLU A 73 14.49 6.62 -8.54
CA GLU A 73 15.31 7.46 -9.41
C GLU A 73 15.50 8.87 -8.85
N GLU A 74 14.42 9.50 -8.36
CA GLU A 74 14.49 10.82 -7.72
C GLU A 74 15.43 10.80 -6.51
N THR A 75 15.36 9.75 -5.68
CA THR A 75 16.07 9.66 -4.40
C THR A 75 17.56 9.42 -4.56
N ILE A 76 18.00 8.70 -5.60
CA ILE A 76 19.40 8.31 -5.82
C ILE A 76 20.36 9.51 -5.79
N SER A 77 19.96 10.64 -6.34
CA SER A 77 20.81 11.84 -6.41
C SER A 77 20.99 12.57 -5.06
N MET A 78 20.21 12.19 -4.04
CA MET A 78 20.14 12.87 -2.74
C MET A 78 20.78 12.06 -1.59
N VAL A 79 21.30 10.87 -1.88
CA VAL A 79 21.83 9.94 -0.86
C VAL A 79 23.26 9.53 -1.15
N ASP A 80 24.05 9.29 -0.10
CA ASP A 80 25.43 8.80 -0.24
C ASP A 80 25.49 7.31 -0.61
N ASN A 81 24.55 6.51 -0.10
CA ASN A 81 24.43 5.08 -0.41
C ASN A 81 23.15 4.83 -1.21
N SER A 82 23.31 4.62 -2.52
CA SER A 82 22.21 4.44 -3.47
C SER A 82 21.94 2.98 -3.85
N ASP A 83 22.70 2.02 -3.32
CA ASP A 83 22.68 0.61 -3.75
C ASP A 83 21.31 -0.06 -3.62
N VAL A 84 20.58 0.24 -2.55
CA VAL A 84 19.24 -0.30 -2.30
C VAL A 84 18.22 0.19 -3.35
N TYR A 85 18.30 1.45 -3.78
CA TYR A 85 17.38 2.01 -4.76
C TYR A 85 17.62 1.42 -6.15
N TYR A 86 18.88 1.23 -6.55
CA TYR A 86 19.21 0.54 -7.80
C TYR A 86 18.71 -0.91 -7.82
N ARG A 87 18.86 -1.64 -6.70
CA ARG A 87 18.31 -3.01 -6.60
C ARG A 87 16.79 -3.03 -6.67
N ILE A 88 16.10 -2.02 -6.12
CA ILE A 88 14.66 -1.90 -6.26
C ILE A 88 14.28 -1.67 -7.73
N ILE A 89 14.97 -0.77 -8.45
CA ILE A 89 14.72 -0.49 -9.88
C ILE A 89 14.97 -1.74 -10.75
N GLU A 90 16.03 -2.49 -10.48
CA GLU A 90 16.29 -3.76 -11.18
C GLU A 90 15.19 -4.77 -10.89
N TRP A 91 14.78 -4.89 -9.64
CA TRP A 91 13.69 -5.76 -9.24
C TRP A 91 12.35 -5.37 -9.87
N THR A 92 11.99 -4.08 -9.91
CA THR A 92 10.75 -3.62 -10.57
C THR A 92 10.75 -4.01 -12.05
N SER A 93 11.88 -3.87 -12.72
CA SER A 93 12.06 -4.30 -14.12
C SER A 93 11.86 -5.81 -14.30
N GLU A 94 12.35 -6.63 -13.37
CA GLU A 94 12.18 -8.09 -13.41
C GLU A 94 10.71 -8.52 -13.22
N VAL A 95 10.02 -7.92 -12.25
CA VAL A 95 8.67 -8.34 -11.84
C VAL A 95 7.57 -7.66 -12.65
N ALA A 96 7.83 -6.53 -13.31
CA ALA A 96 6.87 -5.82 -14.16
C ALA A 96 6.18 -6.68 -15.22
N PRO A 97 6.89 -7.44 -16.08
CA PRO A 97 6.23 -8.31 -17.07
C PRO A 97 5.46 -9.48 -16.44
N LYS A 98 5.71 -9.77 -15.17
CA LYS A 98 5.00 -10.80 -14.39
C LYS A 98 3.82 -10.23 -13.60
N SER A 99 3.67 -8.90 -13.56
CA SER A 99 2.70 -8.19 -12.71
C SER A 99 1.62 -7.45 -13.51
N THR A 100 1.31 -7.92 -14.72
CA THR A 100 0.23 -7.39 -15.55
C THR A 100 -1.12 -7.97 -15.15
N ASP A 101 -2.20 -7.32 -15.57
CA ASP A 101 -3.57 -7.82 -15.40
C ASP A 101 -3.75 -9.20 -16.06
N GLU A 102 -3.17 -9.43 -17.25
CA GLU A 102 -3.21 -10.73 -17.92
C GLU A 102 -2.46 -11.82 -17.15
N ALA A 103 -1.32 -11.47 -16.55
CA ALA A 103 -0.55 -12.38 -15.71
C ALA A 103 -1.32 -12.74 -14.42
N ALA A 104 -1.98 -11.77 -13.81
CA ALA A 104 -2.85 -11.98 -12.65
C ALA A 104 -4.11 -12.78 -13.01
N LYS A 105 -4.74 -12.52 -14.16
CA LYS A 105 -5.90 -13.29 -14.66
C LYS A 105 -5.56 -14.75 -14.94
N SER A 106 -4.45 -14.98 -15.64
CA SER A 106 -4.01 -16.33 -16.03
C SER A 106 -3.47 -17.16 -14.87
N GLY A 107 -3.01 -16.51 -13.79
CA GLY A 107 -2.34 -17.20 -12.68
C GLY A 107 -0.99 -17.81 -13.05
N LYS A 108 -0.41 -17.40 -14.18
CA LYS A 108 0.83 -17.98 -14.74
C LYS A 108 1.99 -17.97 -13.74
N TYR A 109 2.06 -16.94 -12.90
CA TYR A 109 3.16 -16.72 -11.94
C TYR A 109 2.70 -16.84 -10.47
N ASP A 110 1.57 -17.51 -10.20
CA ASP A 110 1.02 -17.66 -8.85
C ASP A 110 2.00 -18.27 -7.83
N ASN A 111 2.93 -19.10 -8.30
CA ASN A 111 3.97 -19.73 -7.48
C ASN A 111 5.18 -18.80 -7.20
N GLU A 112 5.40 -17.77 -8.01
CA GLU A 112 6.50 -16.81 -7.85
C GLU A 112 6.11 -15.65 -6.93
N TYR A 113 4.84 -15.23 -6.93
CA TYR A 113 4.39 -14.07 -6.17
C TYR A 113 4.71 -14.11 -4.66
N PRO A 114 4.61 -15.23 -3.94
CA PRO A 114 5.04 -15.27 -2.54
C PRO A 114 6.50 -14.86 -2.34
N THR A 115 7.39 -15.19 -3.27
CA THR A 115 8.80 -14.75 -3.24
C THR A 115 8.91 -13.25 -3.45
N PHE A 116 8.16 -12.69 -4.41
CA PHE A 116 8.16 -11.24 -4.65
C PHE A 116 7.60 -10.46 -3.47
N SER A 117 6.62 -11.03 -2.75
CA SER A 117 6.11 -10.47 -1.50
C SER A 117 7.21 -10.34 -0.44
N HIS A 118 8.01 -11.39 -0.24
CA HIS A 118 9.14 -11.35 0.69
C HIS A 118 10.23 -10.37 0.27
N GLN A 119 10.56 -10.31 -1.03
CA GLN A 119 11.53 -9.33 -1.54
C GLN A 119 11.07 -7.89 -1.27
N ALA A 120 9.80 -7.56 -1.54
CA ALA A 120 9.24 -6.24 -1.23
C ALA A 120 9.32 -5.90 0.27
N ARG A 121 9.05 -6.88 1.14
CA ARG A 121 9.20 -6.75 2.60
C ARG A 121 10.64 -6.47 3.01
N ASP A 122 11.60 -7.17 2.40
CA ASP A 122 13.02 -7.05 2.75
C ASP A 122 13.59 -5.71 2.28
N PHE A 123 13.23 -5.24 1.08
CA PHE A 123 13.54 -3.87 0.63
C PHE A 123 12.95 -2.82 1.56
N ARG A 124 11.70 -3.00 2.01
CA ARG A 124 11.05 -2.06 2.94
C ARG A 124 11.82 -1.99 4.26
N LYS A 125 12.23 -3.14 4.79
CA LYS A 125 13.04 -3.20 6.01
C LYS A 125 14.38 -2.49 5.83
N GLU A 126 15.00 -2.61 4.66
CA GLU A 126 16.28 -1.98 4.38
C GLU A 126 16.16 -0.45 4.26
N ILE A 127 15.15 0.05 3.56
CA ILE A 127 14.91 1.50 3.37
C ILE A 127 14.48 2.18 4.68
N ILE A 128 13.58 1.57 5.44
CA ILE A 128 12.96 2.17 6.63
C ILE A 128 13.74 1.82 7.91
N GLY A 129 14.52 0.75 7.90
CA GLY A 129 15.16 0.17 9.09
C GLY A 129 14.19 -0.60 10.01
N SER A 130 12.91 -0.69 9.66
CA SER A 130 11.87 -1.33 10.47
C SER A 130 10.79 -1.99 9.61
N LEU A 131 10.16 -3.03 10.16
CA LEU A 131 8.98 -3.66 9.59
C LEU A 131 7.67 -3.13 10.19
N GLU A 132 7.75 -2.37 11.28
CA GLU A 132 6.59 -1.81 11.96
C GLU A 132 5.85 -0.84 11.05
N PRO A 133 4.54 -1.03 10.80
CA PRO A 133 3.77 -0.14 9.94
C PRO A 133 3.80 1.32 10.39
N SER A 134 3.90 1.57 11.70
CA SER A 134 4.00 2.92 12.28
C SER A 134 5.21 3.71 11.78
N ALA A 135 6.30 3.05 11.39
CA ALA A 135 7.48 3.71 10.84
C ALA A 135 7.22 4.41 9.50
N LEU A 136 6.15 4.01 8.78
CA LEU A 136 5.74 4.62 7.51
C LEU A 136 4.82 5.86 7.72
N PHE A 137 4.23 6.00 8.90
CA PHE A 137 3.23 7.00 9.22
C PHE A 137 3.66 7.76 10.48
N PRO A 138 4.63 8.69 10.37
CA PRO A 138 5.00 9.53 11.50
C PRO A 138 3.78 10.27 12.03
N GLN A 139 3.61 10.27 13.35
CA GLN A 139 2.52 10.99 14.01
C GLN A 139 2.61 12.47 13.68
N LYS A 140 1.46 13.11 13.45
CA LYS A 140 1.45 14.56 13.28
C LYS A 140 1.80 15.22 14.61
N PRO A 141 2.52 16.35 14.61
CA PRO A 141 2.75 17.12 15.83
C PRO A 141 1.41 17.44 16.52
N GLY A 142 1.23 16.96 17.75
CA GLY A 142 0.02 17.17 18.55
C GLY A 142 -1.05 16.06 18.46
N GLU A 143 -0.84 14.99 17.69
CA GLU A 143 -1.69 13.79 17.79
C GLU A 143 -1.32 12.99 19.05
N PRO A 144 -2.29 12.59 19.90
CA PRO A 144 -2.01 11.74 21.05
C PRO A 144 -1.52 10.36 20.58
N GLU A 145 -0.53 9.81 21.27
CA GLU A 145 -0.06 8.44 21.03
C GLU A 145 -1.22 7.45 21.20
N GLY A 146 -1.64 6.83 20.09
CA GLY A 146 -2.65 5.78 20.08
C GLY A 146 -4.08 6.31 20.00
N THR A 147 -4.50 6.75 18.81
CA THR A 147 -5.91 6.71 18.44
C THR A 147 -6.32 5.24 18.35
N GLN A 148 -6.78 4.65 19.45
CA GLN A 148 -7.58 3.44 19.37
C GLN A 148 -8.75 3.78 18.46
N ILE A 149 -8.83 3.12 17.30
CA ILE A 149 -10.07 3.08 16.53
C ILE A 149 -11.05 2.30 17.40
N LEU A 150 -11.73 3.00 18.30
CA LEU A 150 -12.86 2.44 19.02
C LEU A 150 -13.88 2.04 17.95
N PRO A 151 -14.34 0.79 17.91
CA PRO A 151 -15.40 0.43 17.00
C PRO A 151 -16.62 1.29 17.37
N VAL A 152 -17.03 2.13 16.42
CA VAL A 152 -18.25 2.95 16.52
C VAL A 152 -19.44 2.01 16.34
N VAL A 153 -19.65 1.16 17.33
CA VAL A 153 -20.88 0.39 17.49
C VAL A 153 -21.31 0.66 18.93
N SER A 154 -22.49 1.26 19.06
CA SER A 154 -23.10 1.49 20.37
C SER A 154 -23.29 0.14 21.08
N GLU A 155 -23.38 0.16 22.41
CA GLU A 155 -23.66 -1.05 23.19
C GLU A 155 -24.98 -1.72 22.74
N GLU A 156 -25.95 -0.94 22.26
CA GLU A 156 -27.19 -1.45 21.65
C GLU A 156 -26.94 -2.25 20.36
N GLU A 157 -26.00 -1.83 19.51
CA GLU A 157 -25.64 -2.54 18.29
C GLU A 157 -24.92 -3.87 18.60
N LYS A 158 -24.08 -3.88 19.64
CA LYS A 158 -23.42 -5.11 20.13
C LYS A 158 -24.44 -6.12 20.68
N GLU A 159 -25.45 -5.68 21.43
CA GLU A 159 -26.51 -6.57 21.91
C GLU A 159 -27.36 -7.13 20.77
N GLN A 160 -27.69 -6.32 19.76
CA GLN A 160 -28.46 -6.78 18.60
C GLN A 160 -27.71 -7.84 17.77
N ILE A 161 -26.39 -7.72 17.63
CA ILE A 161 -25.55 -8.73 16.97
C ILE A 161 -25.53 -10.03 17.79
N LYS A 162 -25.44 -9.93 19.12
CA LYS A 162 -25.44 -11.08 20.02
C LYS A 162 -26.77 -11.84 20.01
N GLN A 163 -27.89 -11.12 19.90
CA GLN A 163 -29.23 -11.72 19.79
C GLN A 163 -29.47 -12.38 18.43
N LYS A 164 -28.91 -11.85 17.34
CA LYS A 164 -29.01 -12.46 16.00
C LYS A 164 -28.10 -13.68 15.79
N ALA A 165 -27.10 -13.87 16.65
CA ALA A 165 -26.10 -14.94 16.50
C ALA A 165 -26.42 -16.24 17.27
N SER A 166 -27.63 -16.43 17.81
CA SER A 166 -28.05 -17.72 18.38
C SER A 166 -28.71 -18.59 17.30
N PRO A 167 -28.07 -19.67 16.81
CA PRO A 167 -28.68 -20.57 15.85
C PRO A 167 -29.46 -21.68 16.55
N VAL A 168 -30.59 -22.02 15.92
CA VAL A 168 -31.36 -23.25 16.08
C VAL A 168 -30.43 -24.47 16.07
N ALA A 169 -30.42 -25.24 17.17
CA ALA A 169 -29.82 -26.58 17.20
C ALA A 169 -30.43 -27.43 18.33
N GLU A 170 -31.66 -27.92 18.14
CA GLU A 170 -32.09 -29.19 18.71
C GLU A 170 -32.52 -30.09 17.56
N THR A 171 -31.58 -30.90 17.09
CA THR A 171 -31.89 -32.05 16.24
C THR A 171 -32.03 -33.26 17.16
N GLU A 172 -33.27 -33.73 17.30
CA GLU A 172 -33.64 -34.98 17.97
C GLU A 172 -32.78 -36.15 17.48
N LYS A 173 -32.23 -36.91 18.42
CA LYS A 173 -31.55 -38.19 18.17
C LYS A 173 -32.60 -39.28 17.95
N ALA A 174 -32.57 -39.95 16.81
CA ALA A 174 -33.26 -41.22 16.58
C ALA A 174 -32.55 -42.37 17.34
N PRO A 175 -33.28 -43.39 17.83
CA PRO A 175 -32.72 -44.48 18.60
C PRO A 175 -32.12 -45.57 17.69
N ILE A 176 -30.95 -46.08 18.08
CA ILE A 176 -30.30 -47.24 17.46
C ILE A 176 -30.89 -48.49 18.10
N GLU A 177 -31.53 -49.34 17.30
CA GLU A 177 -31.93 -50.70 17.66
C GLU A 177 -30.67 -51.56 17.90
N SER A 178 -30.57 -52.19 19.07
CA SER A 178 -29.60 -53.27 19.32
C SER A 178 -30.30 -54.62 19.16
N SER A 179 -29.94 -55.35 18.12
CA SER A 179 -30.14 -56.80 18.06
C SER A 179 -29.13 -57.49 18.98
N GLY A 180 -29.61 -58.37 19.87
CA GLY A 180 -28.80 -59.18 20.78
C GLY A 180 -29.56 -59.59 22.03
#